data_AF-A0A060W3A3-F1
#
_entry.id   AF-A0A060W3A3-F1
#
_cell.length_a   1.000
_cell.length_b   1.000
_cell.length_c   1.000
_cell.angle_alpha   90.00
_cell.angle_beta   90.00
_cell.angle_gamma   90.00
#
_symmetry.space_group_name_H-M   'P 1'
#
loop_
_entity.id
_entity.type
_entity.pdbx_description
1 polymer ?
#
loop_
_entity_poly.entity_id
_entity_poly.type
_entity_poly.pdbx_seq_one_letter_code
_entity_poly.pdbx_strand_id
1 'polypeptide(L)'
;MCFSLLGFDFNSCPDWSTCVHHPVYSLWRQASQNFAAAACGNITVLLNGSIENAFNRKSMFGGVELDSLNPRMVDHVNIKVVANLEGPFIESCTQGSIVDLINVLQTRGFRWTCTDSDLTLMILQCIQNPQQFSCLPCANSLLHRQRPHL
;
A
#
# COMPACT_ATOMS: atom_id res chain seq x y z
N MET A 1 -27.50 -14.71 -2.83
CA MET A 1 -27.78 -14.52 -1.38
C MET A 1 -26.46 -14.29 -0.68
N CYS A 2 -26.39 -13.40 0.32
CA CYS A 2 -25.13 -13.07 1.01
C CYS A 2 -24.86 -13.88 2.27
N PHE A 3 -25.82 -14.73 2.62
CA PHE A 3 -25.67 -15.78 3.61
C PHE A 3 -26.33 -17.03 3.05
N SER A 4 -25.65 -18.16 3.23
CA SER A 4 -26.22 -19.47 3.01
C SER A 4 -27.09 -19.83 4.21
N LEU A 5 -28.31 -20.30 3.95
CA LEU A 5 -29.28 -20.62 5.02
C LEU A 5 -28.86 -21.85 5.84
N LEU A 6 -28.05 -22.75 5.27
CA LEU A 6 -27.51 -23.95 5.92
C LEU A 6 -26.11 -24.26 5.37
N GLY A 7 -25.06 -23.97 6.14
CA GLY A 7 -23.67 -24.34 5.81
C GLY A 7 -22.94 -23.39 4.86
N PHE A 8 -21.74 -23.77 4.41
CA PHE A 8 -20.94 -23.00 3.45
C PHE A 8 -21.36 -23.32 2.02
N ASP A 9 -21.43 -22.29 1.16
CA ASP A 9 -21.53 -22.48 -0.30
C ASP A 9 -20.13 -22.68 -0.86
N PHE A 10 -19.88 -23.86 -1.44
CA PHE A 10 -18.61 -24.21 -2.07
C PHE A 10 -18.61 -24.02 -3.59
N ASN A 11 -19.75 -23.67 -4.18
CA ASN A 11 -19.85 -23.45 -5.63
C ASN A 11 -19.55 -22.00 -6.00
N SER A 12 -20.01 -21.05 -5.19
CA SER A 12 -19.80 -19.63 -5.45
C SER A 12 -19.90 -18.76 -4.20
N CYS A 13 -19.26 -17.60 -4.24
CA CYS A 13 -19.49 -16.50 -3.31
C CYS A 13 -19.95 -15.28 -4.11
N PRO A 14 -20.91 -14.48 -3.59
CA PRO A 14 -21.29 -13.25 -4.23
C PRO A 14 -20.14 -12.24 -4.22
N ASP A 15 -20.17 -11.29 -5.16
CA ASP A 15 -19.20 -10.20 -5.17
C ASP A 15 -19.34 -9.36 -3.89
N TRP A 16 -18.22 -8.95 -3.30
CA TRP A 16 -18.14 -8.18 -2.06
C TRP A 16 -19.00 -6.90 -2.05
N SER A 17 -19.23 -6.30 -3.21
CA SER A 17 -20.05 -5.08 -3.38
C SER A 17 -21.56 -5.32 -3.32
N THR A 18 -22.01 -6.57 -3.41
CA THR A 18 -23.45 -6.90 -3.52
C THR A 18 -24.21 -6.77 -2.20
N CYS A 19 -23.52 -6.71 -1.06
CA CYS A 19 -24.15 -6.70 0.27
C CYS A 19 -23.36 -5.92 1.32
N VAL A 20 -24.10 -5.22 2.19
CA VAL A 20 -23.54 -4.44 3.30
C VAL A 20 -22.76 -5.32 4.29
N HIS A 21 -23.27 -6.52 4.59
CA HIS A 21 -22.66 -7.47 5.52
C HIS A 21 -22.09 -8.69 4.80
N HIS A 22 -21.36 -8.49 3.70
CA HIS A 22 -20.67 -9.59 3.04
C HIS A 22 -19.66 -10.25 4.02
N PRO A 23 -19.66 -11.60 4.21
CA PRO A 23 -18.83 -12.24 5.23
C PRO A 23 -17.33 -11.94 5.09
N VAL A 24 -16.81 -11.99 3.86
CA VAL A 24 -15.39 -11.71 3.59
C VAL A 24 -15.06 -10.23 3.85
N TYR A 25 -15.94 -9.32 3.43
CA TYR A 25 -15.72 -7.89 3.66
C TYR A 25 -15.76 -7.56 5.15
N SER A 26 -16.72 -8.13 5.87
CA SER A 26 -16.89 -7.93 7.32
C SER A 26 -15.69 -8.45 8.09
N LEU A 27 -15.18 -9.64 7.72
CA LEU A 27 -13.97 -10.21 8.29
C LEU A 27 -12.77 -9.29 8.09
N TRP A 28 -12.48 -8.91 6.84
CA TRP A 28 -11.33 -8.06 6.54
C TRP A 28 -11.45 -6.67 7.14
N ARG A 29 -12.66 -6.09 7.17
CA ARG A 29 -12.90 -4.81 7.83
C ARG A 29 -12.53 -4.86 9.31
N GLN A 30 -12.99 -5.89 10.03
CA GLN A 30 -12.66 -6.03 11.45
C GLN A 30 -11.17 -6.34 11.66
N ALA A 31 -10.58 -7.19 10.83
CA ALA A 31 -9.16 -7.53 10.90
C ALA A 31 -8.27 -6.30 10.67
N SER A 32 -8.55 -5.53 9.61
CA SER A 32 -7.86 -4.28 9.27
C SER A 32 -8.01 -3.22 10.35
N GLN A 33 -9.21 -3.06 10.91
CA GLN A 33 -9.44 -2.15 12.04
C GLN A 33 -8.57 -2.53 13.24
N ASN A 34 -8.56 -3.82 13.62
CA ASN A 34 -7.77 -4.30 14.75
C ASN A 34 -6.27 -4.17 14.50
N PHE A 35 -5.82 -4.47 13.28
CA PHE A 35 -4.43 -4.35 12.86
C PHE A 35 -3.94 -2.90 12.97
N ALA A 36 -4.71 -1.94 12.45
CA ALA A 36 -4.35 -0.53 12.50
C ALA A 36 -4.44 0.07 13.90
N ALA A 37 -5.45 -0.31 14.69
CA ALA A 37 -5.58 0.13 16.08
C ALA A 37 -4.42 -0.36 16.97
N ALA A 38 -3.85 -1.52 16.65
CA ALA A 38 -2.69 -2.09 17.35
C ALA A 38 -1.34 -1.58 16.83
N ALA A 39 -1.30 -0.84 15.73
CA ALA A 39 -0.05 -0.37 15.14
C ALA A 39 0.63 0.71 16.01
N CYS A 40 1.96 0.60 16.12
CA CYS A 40 2.79 1.54 16.88
C CYS A 40 4.16 1.75 16.25
N GLY A 41 4.83 2.85 16.60
CA GLY A 41 6.13 3.22 16.07
C GLY A 41 6.04 3.73 14.63
N ASN A 42 7.05 3.38 13.82
CA ASN A 42 7.09 3.76 12.41
C ASN A 42 6.33 2.75 11.57
N ILE A 43 5.28 3.19 10.87
CA ILE A 43 4.54 2.37 9.92
C ILE A 43 4.95 2.69 8.49
N THR A 44 4.68 1.76 7.57
CA THR A 44 4.93 1.96 6.14
C THR A 44 3.68 1.64 5.35
N VAL A 45 3.32 2.53 4.43
CA VAL A 45 2.20 2.37 3.50
C VAL A 45 2.78 2.29 2.10
N LEU A 46 2.52 1.18 1.39
CA LEU A 46 2.96 0.97 0.02
C LEU A 46 1.79 1.17 -0.94
N LEU A 47 1.92 2.09 -1.89
CA LEU A 47 0.89 2.45 -2.86
C LEU A 47 1.42 2.31 -4.29
N ASN A 48 0.53 1.95 -5.21
CA ASN A 48 0.87 1.76 -6.62
C ASN A 48 0.77 3.08 -7.37
N GLY A 49 1.91 3.61 -7.83
CA GLY A 49 2.00 4.86 -8.59
C GLY A 49 1.58 4.75 -10.06
N SER A 50 1.36 3.53 -10.57
CA SER A 50 0.96 3.28 -11.96
C SER A 50 -0.54 3.14 -12.19
N ILE A 51 -1.36 3.38 -11.16
CA ILE A 51 -2.81 3.40 -11.26
C ILE A 51 -3.35 4.77 -10.86
N GLU A 52 -4.49 5.17 -11.44
CA GLU A 52 -5.22 6.33 -10.94
C GLU A 52 -5.80 6.04 -9.55
N ASN A 53 -5.89 7.07 -8.71
CA ASN A 53 -6.45 6.96 -7.35
C ASN A 53 -5.72 5.91 -6.48
N ALA A 54 -4.38 5.93 -6.53
CA ALA A 54 -3.52 5.10 -5.70
C ALA A 54 -3.93 5.13 -4.22
N PHE A 55 -4.35 6.30 -3.73
CA PHE A 55 -5.10 6.44 -2.50
C PHE A 55 -6.60 6.63 -2.77
N ASN A 56 -7.43 5.88 -2.06
CA ASN A 56 -8.88 6.03 -2.13
C ASN A 56 -9.47 5.95 -0.72
N ARG A 57 -10.24 6.98 -0.33
CA ARG A 57 -10.93 7.03 0.97
C ARG A 57 -11.94 5.91 1.21
N LYS A 58 -12.42 5.26 0.15
CA LYS A 58 -13.35 4.12 0.23
C LYS A 58 -12.63 2.77 0.30
N SER A 59 -11.30 2.73 0.19
CA SER A 59 -10.53 1.48 0.31
C SER A 59 -10.44 1.01 1.77
N MET A 60 -10.01 -0.24 1.97
CA MET A 60 -9.76 -0.78 3.32
C MET A 60 -8.74 0.08 4.08
N PHE A 61 -7.65 0.47 3.43
CA PHE A 61 -6.69 1.38 4.02
C PHE A 61 -7.31 2.75 4.32
N GLY A 62 -7.95 3.39 3.35
CA GLY A 62 -8.38 4.78 3.47
C GLY A 62 -9.57 5.03 4.40
N GLY A 63 -10.50 4.07 4.51
CA GLY A 63 -11.75 4.22 5.27
C GLY A 63 -11.86 3.33 6.50
N VAL A 64 -10.87 2.46 6.76
CA VAL A 64 -10.86 1.58 7.94
C VAL A 64 -9.54 1.70 8.68
N GLU A 65 -8.43 1.35 8.04
CA GLU A 65 -7.12 1.29 8.71
C GLU A 65 -6.66 2.68 9.12
N LEU A 66 -6.62 3.61 8.16
CA LEU A 66 -6.17 4.97 8.38
C LEU A 66 -6.94 5.58 9.54
N ASP A 67 -8.28 5.55 9.50
CA ASP A 67 -9.16 6.10 10.55
C ASP A 67 -8.93 5.44 11.92
N SER A 68 -8.55 4.16 11.94
CA SER A 68 -8.26 3.40 13.17
C SER A 68 -6.86 3.61 13.74
N LEU A 69 -5.93 4.23 13.01
CA LEU A 69 -4.59 4.55 13.52
C LEU A 69 -4.66 5.51 14.70
N ASN A 70 -3.87 5.21 15.74
CA ASN A 70 -3.74 6.06 16.91
C ASN A 70 -2.51 6.99 16.80
N PRO A 71 -2.67 8.33 16.65
CA PRO A 71 -1.56 9.27 16.49
C PRO A 71 -0.67 9.40 17.73
N ARG A 72 -1.07 8.83 18.87
CA ARG A 72 -0.21 8.76 20.07
C ARG A 72 0.70 7.54 20.09
N MET A 73 0.40 6.52 19.29
CA MET A 73 1.18 5.28 19.25
C MET A 73 2.01 5.16 17.98
N VAL A 74 1.54 5.74 16.87
CA VAL A 74 2.28 5.79 15.62
C VAL A 74 3.15 7.06 15.62
N ASP A 75 4.46 6.85 15.61
CA ASP A 75 5.46 7.92 15.64
C ASP A 75 5.62 8.57 14.26
N HIS A 76 5.56 7.76 13.19
CA HIS A 76 5.82 8.22 11.83
C HIS A 76 5.18 7.33 10.76
N VAL A 77 4.66 7.92 9.69
CA VAL A 77 4.07 7.22 8.54
C VAL A 77 4.98 7.36 7.31
N ASN A 78 5.58 6.26 6.88
CA ASN A 78 6.42 6.22 5.68
C ASN A 78 5.58 5.81 4.47
N ILE A 79 5.28 6.75 3.59
CA ILE A 79 4.57 6.50 2.34
C ILE A 79 5.59 6.12 1.27
N LYS A 80 5.38 4.98 0.62
CA LYS A 80 6.18 4.51 -0.51
C LYS A 80 5.27 4.41 -1.72
N VAL A 81 5.50 5.24 -2.72
CA VAL A 81 4.77 5.19 -3.99
C VAL A 81 5.65 4.52 -5.02
N VAL A 82 5.17 3.41 -5.56
CA VAL A 82 5.95 2.58 -6.48
C VAL A 82 5.17 2.41 -7.78
N ALA A 83 5.76 2.90 -8.87
CA ALA A 83 5.28 2.61 -10.21
C ALA A 83 5.87 1.31 -10.73
N ASN A 84 5.14 0.70 -11.66
CA ASN A 84 5.60 -0.45 -12.43
C ASN A 84 6.81 -0.05 -13.29
N LEU A 85 7.75 -0.97 -13.48
CA LEU A 85 9.00 -0.76 -14.23
C LEU A 85 8.85 -0.17 -15.65
N GLU A 86 7.74 -0.47 -16.33
CA GLU A 86 7.39 0.04 -17.67
C GLU A 86 6.02 0.75 -17.68
N GLY A 87 5.40 0.88 -16.52
CA GLY A 87 4.07 1.50 -16.41
C GLY A 87 4.16 3.02 -16.44
N PRO A 88 3.02 3.70 -16.71
CA PRO A 88 2.95 5.14 -16.53
C PRO A 88 3.17 5.49 -15.06
N PHE A 89 3.75 6.66 -14.83
CA PHE A 89 3.87 7.27 -13.51
C PHE A 89 2.71 8.25 -13.31
N ILE A 90 1.58 7.74 -12.81
CA ILE A 90 0.30 8.46 -12.72
C ILE A 90 0.19 9.19 -11.38
N GLU A 91 0.55 8.52 -10.31
CA GLU A 91 0.42 8.97 -8.92
C GLU A 91 1.81 9.09 -8.29
N SER A 92 2.06 10.17 -7.53
CA SER A 92 3.37 10.45 -6.94
C SER A 92 3.23 11.16 -5.61
N CYS A 93 4.30 11.26 -4.84
CA CYS A 93 4.32 12.03 -3.59
C CYS A 93 3.92 13.51 -3.73
N THR A 94 3.88 14.03 -4.95
CA THR A 94 3.59 15.45 -5.23
C THR A 94 2.34 15.65 -6.10
N GLN A 95 1.68 14.58 -6.56
CA GLN A 95 0.54 14.68 -7.47
C GLN A 95 -0.53 13.62 -7.22
N GLY A 96 -1.76 13.93 -7.61
CA GLY A 96 -2.89 13.00 -7.55
C GLY A 96 -3.39 12.71 -6.13
N SER A 97 -4.03 11.56 -5.94
CA SER A 97 -4.65 11.14 -4.68
C SER A 97 -3.66 10.95 -3.52
N ILE A 98 -2.36 10.80 -3.80
CA ILE A 98 -1.34 10.75 -2.73
C ILE A 98 -1.29 12.07 -1.94
N VAL A 99 -1.54 13.21 -2.60
CA VAL A 99 -1.65 14.51 -1.92
C VAL A 99 -2.83 14.53 -0.96
N ASP A 100 -3.94 13.89 -1.31
CA ASP A 100 -5.09 13.75 -0.42
C ASP A 100 -4.75 12.91 0.82
N LEU A 101 -4.00 11.82 0.66
CA LEU A 101 -3.50 11.04 1.80
C LEU A 101 -2.61 11.90 2.72
N ILE A 102 -1.69 12.67 2.14
CA ILE A 102 -0.82 13.57 2.89
C ILE A 102 -1.64 14.59 3.69
N ASN A 103 -2.64 15.21 3.06
CA ASN A 103 -3.53 16.17 3.73
C ASN A 103 -4.26 15.53 4.91
N VAL A 104 -4.70 14.27 4.78
CA VAL A 104 -5.34 13.53 5.86
C VAL A 104 -4.39 13.28 7.01
N LEU A 105 -3.17 12.81 6.73
CA LEU A 105 -2.16 12.54 7.76
C LEU A 105 -1.79 13.83 8.50
N GLN A 106 -1.59 14.92 7.77
CA GLN A 106 -1.31 16.24 8.33
C GLN A 106 -2.44 16.74 9.22
N THR A 107 -3.69 16.67 8.74
CA THR A 107 -4.86 17.12 9.51
C THR A 107 -5.05 16.32 10.80
N ARG A 108 -4.66 15.04 10.80
CA ARG A 108 -4.73 14.17 11.96
C ARG A 108 -3.48 14.20 12.86
N GLY A 109 -2.51 15.05 12.53
CA GLY A 109 -1.33 15.29 13.35
C GLY A 109 -0.25 14.21 13.26
N PHE A 110 -0.29 13.35 12.24
CA PHE A 110 0.78 12.37 12.03
C PHE A 110 2.02 13.04 11.42
N ARG A 111 3.21 12.60 11.84
CA ARG A 111 4.45 12.83 11.10
C ARG A 111 4.51 11.86 9.94
N TRP A 112 4.98 12.33 8.79
CA TRP A 112 5.00 11.52 7.59
C TRP A 112 6.20 11.86 6.70
N THR A 113 6.56 10.91 5.86
CA THR A 113 7.49 11.08 4.73
C THR A 113 6.87 10.38 3.53
N CYS A 114 7.17 10.87 2.33
CA CYS A 114 6.79 10.21 1.10
C CYS A 114 8.02 10.02 0.22
N THR A 115 8.20 8.82 -0.32
CA THR A 115 9.26 8.51 -1.28
C THR A 115 8.66 7.89 -2.53
N ASP A 116 8.91 8.52 -3.67
CA ASP A 116 8.71 7.91 -4.98
C ASP A 116 9.87 6.97 -5.29
N SER A 117 9.59 5.80 -5.84
CA SER A 117 10.60 4.91 -6.45
C SER A 117 11.75 4.51 -5.50
N ASP A 118 11.40 3.87 -4.37
CA ASP A 118 12.38 3.30 -3.44
C ASP A 118 13.26 2.23 -4.11
N LEU A 119 14.59 2.36 -3.99
CA LEU A 119 15.55 1.45 -4.63
C LEU A 119 15.33 -0.01 -4.24
N THR A 120 14.98 -0.30 -2.99
CA THR A 120 14.75 -1.67 -2.53
C THR A 120 13.54 -2.27 -3.23
N LEU A 121 12.47 -1.49 -3.37
CA LEU A 121 11.24 -1.91 -4.04
C LEU A 121 11.46 -2.04 -5.56
N MET A 122 12.31 -1.19 -6.15
CA MET A 122 12.73 -1.34 -7.54
C MET A 122 13.53 -2.63 -7.76
N ILE A 123 14.49 -2.94 -6.89
CA ILE A 123 15.25 -4.19 -6.93
C ILE A 123 14.31 -5.40 -6.84
N LEU A 124 13.31 -5.37 -5.96
CA LEU A 124 12.31 -6.44 -5.84
C LEU A 124 11.53 -6.65 -7.15
N GLN A 125 11.11 -5.58 -7.83
CA GLN A 125 10.44 -5.69 -9.13
C GLN A 125 11.37 -6.30 -10.21
N CYS A 126 12.67 -5.99 -10.15
CA CYS A 126 13.66 -6.45 -11.11
C CYS A 126 14.08 -7.93 -10.95
N ILE A 127 13.66 -8.63 -9.89
CA ILE A 127 14.07 -10.04 -9.65
C ILE A 127 13.65 -10.94 -10.82
N GLN A 128 12.49 -10.69 -11.42
CA GLN A 128 11.97 -11.53 -12.50
C GLN A 128 12.72 -11.32 -13.82
N ASN A 129 13.14 -10.09 -14.11
CA ASN A 129 13.89 -9.76 -15.33
C ASN A 129 14.98 -8.70 -15.06
N PRO A 130 16.16 -9.11 -14.55
CA PRO A 130 17.24 -8.18 -14.21
C PRO A 130 17.83 -7.42 -15.41
N GLN A 131 17.62 -7.92 -16.64
CA GLN A 131 18.15 -7.30 -17.87
C GLN A 131 17.19 -6.27 -18.49
N GLN A 132 16.02 -6.07 -17.90
CA GLN A 132 15.10 -5.02 -18.33
C GLN A 132 15.75 -3.63 -18.22
N PHE A 133 15.44 -2.73 -19.14
CA PHE A 133 16.09 -1.42 -19.22
C PHE A 133 15.96 -0.60 -17.93
N SER A 134 14.77 -0.58 -17.33
CA SER A 134 14.50 0.10 -16.04
C SER A 134 15.23 -0.53 -14.85
N CYS A 135 15.76 -1.74 -15.00
CA CYS A 135 16.51 -2.48 -13.98
C CYS A 135 18.04 -2.34 -14.11
N LEU A 136 18.54 -1.72 -15.19
CA LEU A 136 19.97 -1.47 -15.38
C LEU A 136 20.63 -0.71 -14.22
N PRO A 137 19.98 0.30 -13.58
CA PRO A 137 20.55 0.94 -12.41
C PRO A 137 20.75 -0.03 -11.23
N CYS A 138 19.86 -1.03 -11.05
CA CYS A 138 20.00 -2.06 -10.01
C CYS A 138 21.23 -2.94 -10.24
N ALA A 139 21.50 -3.35 -11.48
CA ALA A 139 22.65 -4.17 -11.82
C ALA A 139 23.97 -3.48 -11.43
N ASN A 140 24.05 -2.16 -11.65
CA ASN A 140 25.22 -1.35 -11.29
C ASN A 140 25.40 -1.20 -9.77
N SER A 141 24.31 -1.07 -9.00
CA SER A 141 24.38 -1.01 -7.53
C SER A 141 24.81 -2.32 -6.89
N LEU A 142 24.43 -3.48 -7.46
CA LEU A 142 24.89 -4.79 -7.00
C LEU A 142 26.38 -5.03 -7.29
N LEU A 143 26.87 -4.56 -8.45
CA LEU A 143 28.30 -4.64 -8.81
C LEU A 143 29.18 -3.76 -7.91
N HIS A 144 28.70 -2.60 -7.47
CA HIS A 144 29.44 -1.77 -6.51
C HIS A 144 29.58 -2.40 -5.13
N ARG A 145 28.66 -3.28 -4.71
CA ARG A 145 28.77 -4.03 -3.46
C ARG A 145 29.81 -5.16 -3.51
N GLN A 146 30.25 -5.56 -4.71
CA GLN A 146 31.25 -6.60 -4.93
C GLN A 146 32.70 -6.08 -5.05
N ARG A 147 32.92 -4.75 -4.99
CA ARG A 147 34.26 -4.20 -4.83
C ARG A 147 34.50 -3.90 -3.35
N PRO A 148 35.13 -4.80 -2.58
CA PRO A 148 35.71 -4.39 -1.31
C PRO A 148 36.72 -3.28 -1.62
N HIS A 149 36.63 -2.19 -0.87
CA HIS A 149 37.60 -1.12 -0.87
C HIS A 149 39.02 -1.72 -0.84
N LEU A 150 39.79 -1.48 -1.91
CA LEU A 150 41.24 -1.58 -1.85
C LEU A 150 41.78 -0.44 -0.99
#